data_AF-A0AAN1Y5E1-F1
#
_entry.id   AF-A0AAN1Y5E1-F1
#
_cell.length_a   1.000
_cell.length_b   1.000
_cell.length_c   1.000
_cell.angle_alpha   90.00
_cell.angle_beta   90.00
_cell.angle_gamma   90.00
#
_symmetry.space_group_name_H-M   'P 1'
#
loop_
_entity.id
_entity.type
_entity.pdbx_description
1 polymer ?
#
loop_
_entity_poly.entity_id
_entity_poly.type
_entity_poly.pdbx_seq_one_letter_code
_entity_poly.pdbx_strand_id
1 'polypeptide(L)'
;MRWNQSDKKVLTIIAIIGVLLYAIYKGLQFLAGASMGASFGVGLGGMSGSQKLEESRKVETDAPAQIIYRIDKNRYLTLENYISCDEGGQVYYNDSLRGIKTQLGWDDDFYDFAYRRGNNLAAYRGSIINGADNGYLAFPGASTRQYCGGGNSTTGCPVFFFFSADYGKTFIYKIVAEEYSTPERFNKLKVVVANDGVYLRDESQIENVYSHPIGLRDLRSVNKLRFSDGNLISIYDDWQKKVHELVKEELIRKKCPMQTSMGQSFVYSTISEH
;
A
#
# COMPACT_ATOMS: atom_id res chain seq x y z
N MET A 1 -73.11 -19.51 -29.62
CA MET A 1 -73.39 -18.43 -28.65
C MET A 1 -73.49 -17.11 -29.40
N ARG A 2 -74.70 -16.53 -29.49
CA ARG A 2 -74.94 -15.23 -30.14
C ARG A 2 -74.57 -14.13 -29.14
N TRP A 3 -73.45 -13.45 -29.38
CA TRP A 3 -73.02 -12.31 -28.56
C TRP A 3 -74.02 -11.16 -28.71
N ASN A 4 -74.56 -10.67 -27.59
CA ASN A 4 -75.52 -9.58 -27.59
C ASN A 4 -74.80 -8.26 -27.92
N GLN A 5 -75.52 -7.25 -28.41
CA GLN A 5 -74.90 -5.97 -28.81
C GLN A 5 -74.15 -5.29 -27.64
N SER A 6 -74.52 -5.63 -26.40
CA SER A 6 -73.84 -5.20 -25.17
C SER A 6 -72.45 -5.83 -25.00
N ASP A 7 -72.29 -7.11 -25.32
CA ASP A 7 -71.02 -7.84 -25.11
C ASP A 7 -69.93 -7.37 -26.09
N LYS A 8 -70.32 -7.01 -27.31
CA LYS A 8 -69.43 -6.38 -28.28
C LYS A 8 -68.92 -5.03 -27.78
N LYS A 9 -69.79 -4.21 -27.16
CA LYS A 9 -69.38 -2.92 -26.57
C LYS A 9 -68.40 -3.11 -25.41
N VAL A 10 -68.61 -4.11 -24.57
CA VAL A 10 -67.70 -4.44 -23.45
C VAL A 10 -66.32 -4.87 -23.97
N LEU A 11 -66.25 -5.72 -24.99
CA LEU A 11 -64.97 -6.10 -25.61
C LEU A 11 -64.25 -4.92 -26.26
N THR A 12 -64.98 -4.03 -26.93
CA THR A 12 -64.38 -2.83 -27.53
C THR A 12 -63.79 -1.92 -26.45
N ILE A 13 -64.47 -1.77 -25.29
CA ILE A 13 -63.96 -0.99 -24.16
C ILE A 13 -62.69 -1.63 -23.58
N ILE A 14 -62.67 -2.96 -23.39
CA ILE A 14 -61.49 -3.67 -22.89
C ILE A 14 -60.31 -3.53 -23.86
N ALA A 15 -60.56 -3.62 -25.17
CA ALA A 15 -59.53 -3.44 -26.19
C ALA A 15 -58.97 -2.00 -26.18
N ILE A 16 -59.82 -0.98 -26.07
CA ILE A 16 -59.40 0.42 -25.98
C ILE A 16 -58.57 0.66 -24.72
N ILE A 17 -59.00 0.13 -23.57
CA ILE A 17 -58.25 0.24 -22.31
C ILE A 17 -56.90 -0.49 -22.42
N GLY A 18 -56.86 -1.67 -23.04
CA GLY A 18 -55.61 -2.40 -23.27
C GLY A 18 -54.62 -1.63 -24.14
N VAL A 19 -55.09 -1.00 -25.21
CA VAL A 19 -54.25 -0.15 -26.08
C VAL A 19 -53.75 1.09 -25.33
N LEU A 20 -54.61 1.74 -24.54
CA LEU A 20 -54.23 2.88 -23.70
C LEU A 20 -53.17 2.50 -22.67
N LEU A 21 -53.35 1.39 -21.96
CA LEU A 21 -52.37 0.91 -20.97
C LEU A 21 -51.04 0.54 -21.64
N TYR A 22 -51.07 -0.05 -22.83
CA TYR A 22 -49.86 -0.34 -23.60
C TYR A 22 -49.13 0.92 -24.06
N ALA A 23 -49.87 1.95 -24.50
CA ALA A 23 -49.31 3.25 -24.87
C ALA A 23 -48.68 3.96 -23.66
N ILE A 24 -49.34 3.91 -22.50
CA ILE A 24 -48.81 4.44 -21.23
C ILE A 24 -47.54 3.69 -20.82
N TYR A 25 -47.54 2.35 -20.89
CA TYR A 25 -46.36 1.53 -20.60
C TYR A 25 -45.17 1.87 -21.52
N LYS A 26 -45.41 2.01 -22.82
CA LYS A 26 -44.38 2.44 -23.78
C LYS A 26 -43.92 3.88 -23.55
N GLY A 27 -44.82 4.78 -23.16
CA GLY A 27 -44.50 6.15 -22.77
C GLY A 27 -43.63 6.22 -21.50
N LEU A 28 -43.92 5.39 -20.50
CA LEU A 28 -43.12 5.24 -19.28
C LEU A 28 -41.73 4.64 -19.58
N GLN A 29 -41.63 3.64 -20.46
CA GLN A 29 -40.35 3.12 -20.94
C GLN A 29 -39.53 4.18 -21.68
N PHE A 30 -40.18 5.03 -22.48
CA PHE A 30 -39.53 6.15 -23.18
C PHE A 30 -39.07 7.25 -22.20
N LEU A 31 -39.88 7.59 -21.19
CA LEU A 31 -39.52 8.53 -20.13
C LEU A 31 -38.42 7.99 -19.21
N ALA A 32 -38.40 6.68 -18.92
CA ALA A 32 -37.27 6.02 -18.26
C ALA A 32 -36.00 6.10 -19.15
N GLY A 33 -36.12 5.86 -20.45
CA GLY A 33 -35.02 6.03 -21.41
C GLY A 33 -34.50 7.47 -21.52
N ALA A 34 -35.37 8.47 -21.39
CA ALA A 34 -35.03 9.89 -21.45
C ALA A 34 -34.58 10.47 -20.08
N SER A 35 -34.97 9.86 -18.96
CA SER A 35 -34.55 10.27 -17.60
C SER A 35 -33.31 9.54 -17.09
N MET A 36 -32.85 8.47 -17.77
CA MET A 36 -31.51 7.90 -17.58
C MET A 36 -30.36 8.84 -18.05
N GLY A 37 -30.66 10.09 -18.43
CA GLY A 37 -29.68 11.11 -18.80
C GLY A 37 -29.46 12.24 -17.78
N ALA A 38 -30.19 12.31 -16.66
CA ALA A 38 -30.08 13.45 -15.73
C ALA A 38 -30.43 13.11 -14.27
N SER A 39 -29.76 12.11 -13.70
CA SER A 39 -29.60 12.00 -12.24
C SER A 39 -28.13 11.72 -11.94
N PHE A 40 -27.34 12.80 -11.91
CA PHE A 40 -25.98 12.78 -11.38
C PHE A 40 -26.07 12.96 -9.86
N GLY A 41 -26.49 11.89 -9.18
CA GLY A 41 -26.13 11.66 -7.79
C GLY A 41 -24.68 11.18 -7.76
N VAL A 42 -23.84 11.89 -7.03
CA VAL A 42 -22.42 11.61 -6.82
C VAL A 42 -22.14 10.13 -6.51
N GLY A 43 -21.39 9.46 -7.37
CA GLY A 43 -20.87 8.11 -7.13
C GLY A 43 -20.82 7.25 -8.39
N LEU A 44 -19.62 6.83 -8.79
CA LEU A 44 -19.30 5.81 -9.80
C LEU A 44 -19.53 6.21 -11.27
N GLY A 45 -18.57 6.97 -11.82
CA GLY A 45 -18.42 7.16 -13.26
C GLY A 45 -17.84 5.91 -13.94
N GLY A 46 -18.71 4.97 -14.32
CA GLY A 46 -18.42 3.97 -15.34
C GLY A 46 -18.87 4.49 -16.71
N MET A 47 -18.09 5.39 -17.32
CA MET A 47 -18.34 5.80 -18.72
C MET A 47 -17.75 4.75 -19.67
N SER A 48 -18.62 3.91 -20.23
CA SER A 48 -18.35 3.21 -21.49
C SER A 48 -18.52 4.20 -22.65
N GLY A 49 -17.54 5.08 -22.76
CA GLY A 49 -17.19 5.78 -23.98
C GLY A 49 -15.69 5.60 -24.11
N SER A 50 -15.18 5.44 -25.33
CA SER A 50 -13.74 5.60 -25.56
C SER A 50 -13.40 7.05 -25.23
N GLN A 51 -13.14 7.32 -23.94
CA GLN A 51 -12.43 8.51 -23.54
C GLN A 51 -11.10 8.37 -24.25
N LYS A 52 -10.82 9.25 -25.21
CA LYS A 52 -9.43 9.58 -25.50
C LYS A 52 -8.87 10.09 -24.19
N LEU A 53 -8.32 9.19 -23.39
CA LEU A 53 -7.39 9.54 -22.34
C LEU A 53 -6.35 10.40 -23.07
N GLU A 54 -6.21 11.67 -22.69
CA GLU A 54 -5.01 12.40 -23.08
C GLU A 54 -3.85 11.48 -22.71
N GLU A 55 -3.11 11.05 -23.73
CA GLU A 55 -1.92 10.25 -23.52
C GLU A 55 -1.05 11.06 -22.57
N SER A 56 -0.86 10.52 -21.38
CA SER A 56 -0.27 11.27 -20.30
C SER A 56 1.10 11.76 -20.75
N ARG A 57 1.28 13.08 -20.76
CA ARG A 57 2.50 13.69 -21.31
C ARG A 57 3.65 13.38 -20.36
N LYS A 58 4.80 12.99 -20.93
CA LYS A 58 6.08 12.93 -20.22
C LYS A 58 6.36 14.31 -19.60
N VAL A 59 6.37 14.41 -18.27
CA VAL A 59 6.72 15.68 -17.60
C VAL A 59 8.23 15.73 -17.40
N GLU A 60 8.88 16.61 -18.15
CA GLU A 60 10.27 17.01 -17.95
C GLU A 60 10.28 18.43 -17.37
N THR A 61 11.01 18.59 -16.28
CA THR A 61 11.22 19.87 -15.60
C THR A 61 12.68 20.29 -15.73
N ASP A 62 12.90 21.60 -15.71
CA ASP A 62 14.21 22.24 -15.68
C ASP A 62 14.74 22.40 -14.24
N ALA A 63 14.07 21.77 -13.26
CA ALA A 63 14.42 21.86 -11.86
C ALA A 63 15.83 21.28 -11.61
N PRO A 64 16.73 22.03 -10.93
CA PRO A 64 18.08 21.55 -10.67
C PRO A 64 18.05 20.40 -9.68
N ALA A 65 18.90 19.38 -9.90
CA ALA A 65 19.04 18.26 -8.98
C ALA A 65 19.38 18.73 -7.55
N GLN A 66 18.61 18.29 -6.56
CA GLN A 66 18.82 18.63 -5.15
C GLN A 66 19.31 17.43 -4.36
N ILE A 67 20.26 17.65 -3.45
CA ILE A 67 20.71 16.58 -2.54
C ILE A 67 19.80 16.56 -1.32
N ILE A 68 18.97 15.52 -1.20
CA ILE A 68 17.94 15.39 -0.14
C ILE A 68 18.43 14.58 1.07
N TYR A 69 19.46 13.77 0.90
CA TYR A 69 20.09 13.02 1.98
C TYR A 69 21.56 12.76 1.64
N ARG A 70 22.43 12.85 2.64
CA ARG A 70 23.85 12.61 2.46
C ARG A 70 24.34 11.62 3.50
N ILE A 71 24.94 10.52 3.05
CA ILE A 71 25.65 9.58 3.93
C ILE A 71 27.06 10.12 4.18
N ASP A 72 27.76 10.48 3.10
CA ASP A 72 29.10 11.08 3.15
C ASP A 72 29.40 11.93 1.89
N LYS A 73 30.68 12.22 1.65
CA LYS A 73 31.13 13.02 0.49
C LYS A 73 30.71 12.41 -0.85
N ASN A 74 30.73 11.09 -0.98
CA ASN A 74 30.57 10.37 -2.24
C ASN A 74 29.21 9.67 -2.36
N ARG A 75 28.57 9.34 -1.22
CA ARG A 75 27.30 8.62 -1.15
C ARG A 75 26.15 9.54 -0.72
N TYR A 76 25.16 9.75 -1.58
CA TYR A 76 24.05 10.67 -1.34
C TYR A 76 22.81 10.36 -2.20
N LEU A 77 21.66 10.88 -1.80
CA LEU A 77 20.42 10.86 -2.57
C LEU A 77 20.21 12.20 -3.27
N THR A 78 19.83 12.15 -4.55
CA THR A 78 19.35 13.31 -5.30
C THR A 78 17.85 13.21 -5.56
N LEU A 79 17.15 14.34 -5.50
CA LEU A 79 15.82 14.55 -6.06
C LEU A 79 16.00 15.28 -7.39
N GLU A 80 15.54 14.66 -8.47
CA GLU A 80 15.68 15.12 -9.85
C GLU A 80 14.32 15.13 -10.53
N ASN A 81 14.16 15.96 -11.55
CA ASN A 81 12.92 16.08 -12.32
C ASN A 81 11.68 16.15 -11.40
N TYR A 82 11.55 17.23 -10.62
CA TYR A 82 10.46 17.44 -9.65
C TYR A 82 9.71 18.76 -9.94
N ILE A 83 8.43 18.85 -9.54
CA ILE A 83 7.66 20.11 -9.62
C ILE A 83 8.03 21.01 -8.45
N SER A 84 8.00 20.44 -7.25
CA SER A 84 8.33 21.07 -5.98
C SER A 84 9.04 20.07 -5.08
N CYS A 85 9.55 20.52 -3.93
CA CYS A 85 10.25 19.63 -3.00
C CYS A 85 9.34 18.53 -2.42
N ASP A 86 8.03 18.70 -2.48
CA ASP A 86 7.00 17.80 -1.95
C ASP A 86 6.12 17.15 -3.03
N GLU A 87 6.26 17.52 -4.31
CA GLU A 87 5.47 16.99 -5.43
C GLU A 87 6.35 16.51 -6.61
N GLY A 88 6.04 15.31 -7.09
CA GLY A 88 6.76 14.67 -8.19
C GLY A 88 8.18 14.28 -7.80
N GLY A 89 9.07 14.20 -8.80
CA GLY A 89 10.48 13.92 -8.54
C GLY A 89 10.84 12.45 -8.59
N GLN A 90 12.01 12.18 -9.15
CA GLN A 90 12.70 10.90 -9.10
C GLN A 90 13.84 11.00 -8.10
N VAL A 91 13.96 10.00 -7.23
CA VAL A 91 15.06 9.93 -6.28
C VAL A 91 16.10 8.95 -6.77
N TYR A 92 17.36 9.38 -6.79
CA TYR A 92 18.49 8.53 -7.16
C TYR A 92 19.46 8.40 -6.00
N TYR A 93 19.89 7.18 -5.71
CA TYR A 93 21.10 6.92 -4.96
C TYR A 93 22.32 7.11 -5.85
N ASN A 94 23.30 7.86 -5.35
CA ASN A 94 24.56 8.14 -6.04
C ASN A 94 25.74 7.68 -5.18
N ASP A 95 26.70 6.97 -5.79
CA ASP A 95 28.04 6.72 -5.25
C ASP A 95 29.07 7.14 -6.30
N SER A 96 29.68 8.30 -6.10
CA SER A 96 30.65 8.86 -7.05
C SER A 96 31.96 8.08 -7.12
N LEU A 97 32.33 7.37 -6.05
CA LEU A 97 33.55 6.56 -6.03
C LEU A 97 33.38 5.28 -6.85
N ARG A 98 32.17 4.70 -6.82
CA ARG A 98 31.82 3.47 -7.54
C ARG A 98 31.16 3.72 -8.91
N GLY A 99 30.87 4.97 -9.25
CA GLY A 99 30.14 5.31 -10.48
C GLY A 99 28.70 4.79 -10.49
N ILE A 100 28.06 4.68 -9.33
CA ILE A 100 26.70 4.16 -9.20
C ILE A 100 25.72 5.33 -9.23
N LYS A 101 24.68 5.22 -10.07
CA LYS A 101 23.47 6.02 -10.01
C LYS A 101 22.27 5.09 -10.18
N THR A 102 21.50 4.90 -9.12
CA THR A 102 20.40 3.92 -9.09
C THR A 102 19.12 4.61 -8.64
N GLN A 103 18.05 4.48 -9.41
CA GLN A 103 16.75 5.05 -9.04
C GLN A 103 16.15 4.30 -7.84
N LEU A 104 15.59 5.06 -6.90
CA LEU A 104 14.79 4.55 -5.79
C LEU A 104 13.32 4.81 -6.10
N GLY A 105 12.52 3.74 -6.19
CA GLY A 105 11.09 3.82 -6.52
C GLY A 105 10.72 2.99 -7.75
N TRP A 106 9.45 3.05 -8.10
CA TRP A 106 8.87 2.35 -9.25
C TRP A 106 8.32 3.28 -10.33
N ASP A 107 8.34 4.59 -10.10
CA ASP A 107 7.89 5.58 -11.08
C ASP A 107 9.02 5.84 -12.10
N ASP A 108 9.25 4.87 -12.99
CA ASP A 108 10.03 5.05 -14.22
C ASP A 108 9.20 5.75 -15.31
N ASP A 109 7.88 5.62 -15.21
CA ASP A 109 6.92 6.18 -16.15
C ASP A 109 6.44 7.58 -15.75
N PHE A 110 6.98 8.58 -16.45
CA PHE A 110 6.84 10.03 -16.33
C PHE A 110 5.43 10.60 -16.61
N TYR A 111 4.38 9.90 -16.22
CA TYR A 111 3.02 10.30 -16.51
C TYR A 111 2.53 11.40 -15.54
N ASP A 112 1.86 12.44 -16.07
CA ASP A 112 1.34 13.61 -15.36
C ASP A 112 0.62 13.27 -14.04
N PHE A 113 -0.15 12.18 -14.03
CA PHE A 113 -0.81 11.70 -12.82
C PHE A 113 0.17 11.30 -11.70
N ALA A 114 1.26 10.61 -12.03
CA ALA A 114 2.28 10.22 -11.06
C ALA A 114 3.05 11.44 -10.54
N TYR A 115 3.26 12.43 -11.42
CA TYR A 115 4.03 13.65 -11.15
C TYR A 115 3.34 14.62 -10.19
N ARG A 116 2.00 14.60 -10.12
CA ARG A 116 1.20 15.39 -9.17
C ARG A 116 1.07 14.73 -7.79
N ARG A 117 1.64 13.53 -7.61
CA ARG A 117 1.68 12.86 -6.31
C ARG A 117 2.97 13.24 -5.58
N GLY A 118 2.91 13.28 -4.26
CA GLY A 118 4.09 13.57 -3.47
C GLY A 118 5.13 12.45 -3.52
N ASN A 119 6.40 12.84 -3.38
CA ASN A 119 7.52 11.90 -3.43
C ASN A 119 7.60 11.05 -2.16
N ASN A 120 7.60 9.72 -2.29
CA ASN A 120 7.58 8.85 -1.12
C ASN A 120 8.84 8.95 -0.25
N LEU A 121 10.02 9.17 -0.84
CA LEU A 121 11.29 9.28 -0.10
C LEU A 121 11.35 10.65 0.60
N ALA A 122 11.00 11.73 -0.11
CA ALA A 122 10.99 13.07 0.48
C ALA A 122 9.88 13.24 1.55
N ALA A 123 8.81 12.46 1.47
CA ALA A 123 7.73 12.45 2.46
C ALA A 123 8.11 11.80 3.79
N TYR A 124 9.22 11.05 3.85
CA TYR A 124 9.67 10.43 5.09
C TYR A 124 10.19 11.49 6.08
N ARG A 125 9.63 11.51 7.29
CA ARG A 125 9.95 12.50 8.34
C ARG A 125 10.74 11.94 9.53
N GLY A 126 11.14 10.67 9.46
CA GLY A 126 11.93 10.02 10.51
C GLY A 126 13.42 10.25 10.35
N SER A 127 14.23 9.46 11.05
CA SER A 127 15.70 9.56 10.99
C SER A 127 16.33 8.31 10.37
N ILE A 128 17.39 8.52 9.59
CA ILE A 128 18.09 7.46 8.86
C ILE A 128 19.58 7.55 9.15
N ILE A 129 20.18 6.45 9.60
CA ILE A 129 21.61 6.31 9.82
C ILE A 129 22.12 5.14 8.99
N ASN A 130 22.83 5.43 7.89
CA ASN A 130 23.53 4.42 7.11
C ASN A 130 24.97 4.28 7.60
N GLY A 131 25.19 3.43 8.60
CA GLY A 131 26.49 3.21 9.24
C GLY A 131 27.28 2.01 8.72
N ALA A 132 26.69 1.20 7.83
CA ALA A 132 27.35 0.03 7.27
C ALA A 132 28.38 0.39 6.19
N ASP A 133 29.45 -0.39 6.14
CA ASP A 133 30.52 -0.28 5.13
C ASP A 133 30.59 -1.51 4.21
N ASN A 134 29.82 -2.56 4.49
CA ASN A 134 29.78 -3.82 3.74
C ASN A 134 28.85 -3.79 2.50
N GLY A 135 28.37 -2.60 2.12
CA GLY A 135 27.43 -2.42 1.01
C GLY A 135 25.96 -2.40 1.41
N TYR A 136 25.65 -2.56 2.70
CA TYR A 136 24.28 -2.41 3.19
C TYR A 136 23.86 -0.94 3.19
N LEU A 137 22.68 -0.68 2.63
CA LEU A 137 22.06 0.64 2.62
C LEU A 137 20.56 0.47 2.86
N ALA A 138 19.95 1.40 3.59
CA ALA A 138 18.51 1.49 3.71
C ALA A 138 18.04 2.94 3.61
N PHE A 139 16.98 3.15 2.81
CA PHE A 139 16.34 4.44 2.61
C PHE A 139 14.84 4.30 2.81
N PRO A 140 14.30 4.73 3.95
CA PRO A 140 12.86 4.71 4.17
C PRO A 140 12.12 5.72 3.30
N GLY A 141 10.91 5.32 2.93
CA GLY A 141 9.90 6.15 2.29
C GLY A 141 8.57 6.01 3.02
N ALA A 142 7.70 6.99 2.83
CA ALA A 142 6.33 6.96 3.31
C ALA A 142 5.39 7.26 2.16
N SER A 143 4.33 6.46 2.01
CA SER A 143 3.29 6.80 1.05
C SER A 143 2.62 8.11 1.44
N THR A 144 2.44 8.99 0.47
CA THR A 144 1.73 10.27 0.67
C THR A 144 0.23 10.07 0.65
N ARG A 145 -0.53 10.99 1.24
CA ARG A 145 -2.00 10.94 1.24
C ARG A 145 -2.59 10.85 -0.18
N GLN A 146 -1.90 11.38 -1.18
CA GLN A 146 -2.31 11.28 -2.58
C GLN A 146 -2.19 9.84 -3.12
N TYR A 147 -1.25 9.03 -2.60
CA TYR A 147 -1.07 7.62 -2.98
C TYR A 147 -2.09 6.68 -2.32
N CYS A 148 -2.55 7.00 -1.11
CA CYS A 148 -3.35 6.05 -0.30
C CYS A 148 -4.86 6.23 -0.40
N GLY A 149 -5.34 7.15 -1.23
CA GLY A 149 -6.76 7.49 -1.32
C GLY A 149 -7.27 8.23 -0.09
N GLY A 150 -8.36 8.99 -0.26
CA GLY A 150 -8.91 9.79 0.83
C GLY A 150 -9.60 8.95 1.90
N GLY A 151 -9.31 9.22 3.17
CA GLY A 151 -10.28 9.19 4.28
C GLY A 151 -10.70 7.83 4.84
N ASN A 152 -11.09 6.92 3.94
CA ASN A 152 -11.98 5.79 4.22
C ASN A 152 -11.35 4.43 3.92
N SER A 153 -10.05 4.38 3.63
CA SER A 153 -9.33 3.10 3.54
C SER A 153 -9.15 2.52 4.95
N THR A 154 -9.54 1.26 5.15
CA THR A 154 -9.32 0.52 6.41
C THR A 154 -7.84 0.20 6.65
N THR A 155 -7.05 0.18 5.57
CA THR A 155 -5.59 0.08 5.59
C THR A 155 -4.98 1.46 5.36
N GLY A 156 -4.03 1.82 6.21
CA GLY A 156 -3.37 3.09 6.11
C GLY A 156 -2.26 3.15 5.06
N CYS A 157 -1.66 4.32 4.93
CA CYS A 157 -0.50 4.51 4.08
C CYS A 157 0.70 3.73 4.62
N PRO A 158 1.43 2.96 3.80
CA PRO A 158 2.59 2.24 4.30
C PRO A 158 3.80 3.16 4.53
N VAL A 159 4.54 2.88 5.60
CA VAL A 159 5.97 3.20 5.70
C VAL A 159 6.76 1.98 5.29
N PHE A 160 7.79 2.20 4.50
CA PHE A 160 8.62 1.18 3.91
C PHE A 160 10.06 1.65 3.83
N PHE A 161 10.96 0.79 3.36
CA PHE A 161 12.28 1.21 2.94
C PHE A 161 12.78 0.40 1.75
N PHE A 162 13.66 1.05 0.99
CA PHE A 162 14.52 0.42 0.00
C PHE A 162 15.78 -0.06 0.69
N PHE A 163 16.18 -1.29 0.44
CA PHE A 163 17.40 -1.88 0.99
C PHE A 163 18.30 -2.41 -0.11
N SER A 164 19.58 -2.13 -0.01
CA SER A 164 20.61 -2.71 -0.87
C SER A 164 21.56 -3.54 -0.02
N ALA A 165 22.02 -4.66 -0.58
CA ALA A 165 23.13 -5.46 -0.05
C ALA A 165 24.37 -5.40 -0.95
N ASP A 166 24.38 -4.54 -1.96
CA ASP A 166 25.35 -4.53 -3.06
C ASP A 166 25.90 -3.13 -3.36
N TYR A 167 26.07 -2.31 -2.32
CA TYR A 167 26.57 -0.92 -2.39
C TYR A 167 25.65 0.03 -3.17
N GLY A 168 24.36 -0.32 -3.30
CA GLY A 168 23.34 0.48 -3.97
C GLY A 168 23.23 0.23 -5.47
N LYS A 169 23.74 -0.89 -5.99
CA LYS A 169 23.52 -1.28 -7.39
C LYS A 169 22.08 -1.73 -7.60
N THR A 170 21.51 -2.45 -6.64
CA THR A 170 20.11 -2.87 -6.64
C THR A 170 19.47 -2.60 -5.29
N PHE A 171 18.15 -2.40 -5.30
CA PHE A 171 17.36 -2.19 -4.10
C PHE A 171 16.14 -3.12 -4.08
N ILE A 172 15.93 -3.77 -2.95
CA ILE A 172 14.68 -4.47 -2.63
C ILE A 172 13.80 -3.57 -1.76
N TYR A 173 12.49 -3.79 -1.83
CA TYR A 173 11.51 -3.02 -1.09
C TYR A 173 10.94 -3.83 0.08
N LYS A 174 10.76 -3.19 1.25
CA LYS A 174 10.15 -3.81 2.44
C LYS A 174 9.18 -2.86 3.13
N ILE A 175 7.94 -3.30 3.31
CA ILE A 175 6.95 -2.60 4.15
C ILE A 175 7.26 -2.84 5.61
N VAL A 176 7.30 -1.77 6.38
CA VAL A 176 7.52 -1.78 7.83
C VAL A 176 6.20 -1.74 8.58
N ALA A 177 5.25 -0.91 8.12
CA ALA A 177 3.94 -0.76 8.73
C ALA A 177 2.95 -0.08 7.77
N GLU A 178 1.64 -0.20 8.03
CA GLU A 178 0.53 0.18 7.13
C GLU A 178 -0.54 1.04 7.85
N GLU A 179 -0.09 2.03 8.63
CA GLU A 179 -0.98 2.83 9.48
C GLU A 179 -1.53 4.08 8.80
N TYR A 180 -2.72 4.53 9.20
CA TYR A 180 -3.44 5.58 8.47
C TYR A 180 -2.76 6.97 8.53
N SER A 181 -1.97 7.21 9.58
CA SER A 181 -1.37 8.51 9.90
C SER A 181 0.09 8.68 9.47
N THR A 182 0.56 7.95 8.45
CA THR A 182 1.90 8.25 7.88
C THR A 182 1.84 9.55 7.06
N PRO A 183 2.91 10.39 7.06
CA PRO A 183 4.19 10.18 7.72
C PRO A 183 4.24 10.64 9.19
N GLU A 184 3.19 11.30 9.68
CA GLU A 184 3.18 11.95 11.00
C GLU A 184 3.42 10.98 12.16
N ARG A 185 2.78 9.81 12.16
CA ARG A 185 3.00 8.78 13.19
C ARG A 185 4.44 8.28 13.24
N PHE A 186 5.14 8.26 12.11
CA PHE A 186 6.50 7.73 12.01
C PHE A 186 7.56 8.82 11.88
N ASN A 187 7.25 10.06 12.26
CA ASN A 187 8.25 11.12 12.34
C ASN A 187 9.35 10.85 13.38
N LYS A 188 9.12 9.90 14.29
CA LYS A 188 10.09 9.40 15.27
C LYS A 188 10.59 7.99 14.98
N LEU A 189 10.25 7.42 13.81
CA LEU A 189 10.84 6.18 13.36
C LEU A 189 12.32 6.43 13.06
N LYS A 190 13.19 5.60 13.63
CA LYS A 190 14.61 5.54 13.31
C LYS A 190 14.92 4.27 12.55
N VAL A 191 15.63 4.43 11.45
CA VAL A 191 16.19 3.34 10.65
C VAL A 191 17.71 3.43 10.75
N VAL A 192 18.33 2.40 11.32
CA VAL A 192 19.78 2.30 11.47
C VAL A 192 20.28 1.09 10.71
N VAL A 193 21.30 1.28 9.88
CA VAL A 193 21.91 0.22 9.08
C VAL A 193 23.31 -0.03 9.60
N ALA A 194 23.58 -1.27 9.98
CA ALA A 194 24.89 -1.75 10.40
C ALA A 194 25.30 -2.97 9.57
N ASN A 195 26.55 -3.39 9.70
CA ASN A 195 27.10 -4.50 8.92
C ASN A 195 26.39 -5.84 9.15
N ASP A 196 25.62 -5.98 10.24
CA ASP A 196 24.90 -7.19 10.59
C ASP A 196 23.38 -7.10 10.39
N GLY A 197 22.87 -5.98 9.86
CA GLY A 197 21.45 -5.83 9.53
C GLY A 197 20.90 -4.41 9.63
N VAL A 198 19.56 -4.33 9.56
CA VAL A 198 18.78 -3.11 9.69
C VAL A 198 18.01 -3.13 10.99
N TYR A 199 18.07 -2.04 11.74
CA TYR A 199 17.41 -1.85 13.02
C TYR A 199 16.34 -0.77 12.88
N LEU A 200 15.15 -1.06 13.40
CA LEU A 200 13.98 -0.19 13.33
C LEU A 200 13.45 0.06 14.75
N ARG A 201 13.15 1.32 15.06
CA ARG A 201 12.47 1.70 16.31
C ARG A 201 11.65 2.97 16.15
N ASP A 202 10.40 2.95 16.57
CA ASP A 202 9.56 4.14 16.66
C ASP A 202 9.64 4.75 18.06
N GLU A 203 10.38 5.85 18.20
CA GLU A 203 10.56 6.54 19.48
C GLU A 203 9.34 7.36 19.94
N SER A 204 8.23 7.35 19.18
CA SER A 204 6.95 7.87 19.68
C SER A 204 6.31 6.94 20.71
N GLN A 205 6.70 5.65 20.71
CA GLN A 205 6.14 4.62 21.56
C GLN A 205 6.99 4.39 22.81
N ILE A 206 6.35 4.09 23.92
CA ILE A 206 7.02 3.72 25.16
C ILE A 206 7.31 2.22 25.11
N GLU A 207 8.58 1.85 25.28
CA GLU A 207 8.99 0.47 25.45
C GLU A 207 8.59 0.00 26.85
N ASN A 208 7.88 -1.13 26.93
CA ASN A 208 7.61 -1.77 28.20
C ASN A 208 8.83 -2.64 28.54
N VAL A 209 9.24 -2.69 29.82
CA VAL A 209 10.41 -3.44 30.30
C VAL A 209 10.35 -4.94 29.93
N TYR A 210 9.15 -5.45 29.62
CA TYR A 210 8.91 -6.84 29.20
C TYR A 210 8.49 -7.01 27.73
N SER A 211 8.44 -5.92 26.94
CA SER A 211 8.05 -6.03 25.53
C SER A 211 9.24 -6.40 24.65
N HIS A 212 9.21 -7.62 24.12
CA HIS A 212 9.95 -7.97 22.91
C HIS A 212 9.08 -7.64 21.70
N PRO A 213 9.66 -7.34 20.51
CA PRO A 213 8.85 -7.12 19.32
C PRO A 213 8.00 -8.36 19.07
N ILE A 214 6.69 -8.24 18.92
CA ILE A 214 5.84 -9.40 18.60
C ILE A 214 5.83 -9.74 17.10
N GLY A 215 6.49 -8.91 16.29
CA GLY A 215 6.71 -9.14 14.86
C GLY A 215 7.35 -7.93 14.20
N LEU A 216 7.64 -8.00 12.90
CA LEU A 216 8.21 -6.88 12.12
C LEU A 216 7.48 -5.52 12.31
N ARG A 217 6.15 -5.56 12.41
CA ARG A 217 5.32 -4.35 12.51
C ARG A 217 5.29 -3.76 13.93
N ASP A 218 5.78 -4.50 14.93
CA ASP A 218 5.92 -3.99 16.29
C ASP A 218 7.24 -3.23 16.43
N LEU A 219 7.14 -1.91 16.32
CA LEU A 219 8.27 -0.98 16.40
C LEU A 219 8.39 -0.30 17.77
N ARG A 220 7.65 -0.77 18.79
CA ARG A 220 7.74 -0.24 20.16
C ARG A 220 9.07 -0.54 20.82
N SER A 221 9.69 -1.64 20.41
CA SER A 221 11.03 -2.08 20.78
C SER A 221 11.91 -2.13 19.52
N VAL A 222 13.21 -2.39 19.69
CA VAL A 222 14.13 -2.47 18.57
C VAL A 222 13.87 -3.75 17.76
N ASN A 223 13.40 -3.59 16.53
CA ASN A 223 13.25 -4.68 15.58
C ASN A 223 14.51 -4.82 14.72
N LYS A 224 15.07 -6.03 14.61
CA LYS A 224 16.26 -6.31 13.78
C LYS A 224 15.90 -7.18 12.59
N LEU A 225 16.26 -6.70 11.41
CA LEU A 225 16.18 -7.40 10.13
C LEU A 225 17.57 -7.84 9.68
N ARG A 226 17.75 -9.13 9.45
CA ARG A 226 18.95 -9.68 8.80
C ARG A 226 18.67 -9.87 7.31
N PHE A 227 19.69 -9.67 6.48
CA PHE A 227 19.62 -10.03 5.07
C PHE A 227 20.10 -11.47 4.87
N SER A 228 19.30 -12.28 4.18
CA SER A 228 19.60 -13.67 3.85
C SER A 228 18.88 -14.02 2.58
N ASP A 229 19.56 -14.67 1.63
CA ASP A 229 18.93 -15.25 0.44
C ASP A 229 18.07 -14.24 -0.35
N GLY A 230 18.59 -13.03 -0.54
CA GLY A 230 17.90 -11.95 -1.27
C GLY A 230 16.74 -11.30 -0.49
N ASN A 231 16.53 -11.67 0.77
CA ASN A 231 15.37 -11.24 1.56
C ASN A 231 15.78 -10.62 2.90
N LEU A 232 14.96 -9.68 3.38
CA LEU A 232 15.04 -9.17 4.75
C LEU A 232 14.11 -9.96 5.67
N ILE A 233 14.73 -10.59 6.64
CA ILE A 233 14.11 -11.50 7.60
C ILE A 233 14.13 -10.84 8.98
N SER A 234 12.95 -10.69 9.59
CA SER A 234 12.84 -10.30 11.01
C SER A 234 13.41 -11.41 11.86
N ILE A 235 14.45 -11.10 12.63
CA ILE A 235 15.09 -12.11 13.50
C ILE A 235 14.08 -12.67 14.50
N TYR A 236 13.15 -11.84 14.97
CA TYR A 236 12.10 -12.30 15.86
C TYR A 236 11.13 -13.24 15.16
N ASP A 237 10.65 -12.90 13.96
CA ASP A 237 9.69 -13.73 13.22
C ASP A 237 10.32 -15.09 12.86
N ASP A 238 11.60 -15.09 12.49
CA ASP A 238 12.39 -16.29 12.20
C ASP A 238 12.55 -17.17 13.46
N TRP A 239 12.84 -16.55 14.60
CA TRP A 239 12.92 -17.24 15.88
C TRP A 239 11.57 -17.85 16.29
N GLN A 240 10.47 -17.09 16.21
CA GLN A 240 9.11 -17.58 16.49
C GLN A 240 8.74 -18.76 15.60
N LYS A 241 9.04 -18.68 14.31
CA LYS A 241 8.82 -19.79 13.37
C LYS A 241 9.61 -21.03 13.77
N LYS A 242 10.89 -20.87 14.13
CA LYS A 242 11.73 -21.99 14.58
C LYS A 242 11.21 -22.62 15.86
N VAL A 243 10.80 -21.82 16.84
CA VAL A 243 10.18 -22.32 18.09
C VAL A 243 8.88 -23.07 17.77
N HIS A 244 8.03 -22.53 16.90
CA HIS A 244 6.80 -23.18 16.48
C HIS A 244 7.04 -24.56 15.87
N GLU A 245 7.99 -24.69 14.94
CA GLU A 245 8.33 -25.98 14.32
C GLU A 245 8.88 -26.98 15.36
N LEU A 246 9.77 -26.55 16.25
CA LEU A 246 10.30 -27.42 17.31
C LEU A 246 9.20 -27.91 18.26
N VAL A 247 8.28 -27.04 18.66
CA VAL A 247 7.12 -27.41 19.49
C VAL A 247 6.23 -28.40 18.75
N LYS A 248 5.98 -28.16 17.47
CA LYS A 248 5.18 -29.06 16.63
C LYS A 248 5.82 -30.44 16.47
N GLU A 249 7.12 -30.50 16.19
CA GLU A 249 7.89 -31.75 16.15
C GLU A 249 7.80 -32.52 17.47
N GLU A 250 7.92 -31.82 18.60
CA GLU A 250 7.85 -32.41 19.93
C GLU A 250 6.45 -32.93 20.27
N LEU A 251 5.39 -32.21 19.88
CA LEU A 251 4.00 -32.65 20.05
C LEU A 251 3.69 -33.91 19.22
N ILE A 252 4.19 -33.97 17.98
CA ILE A 252 4.11 -35.16 17.12
C ILE A 252 4.84 -36.34 17.79
N ARG A 253 6.07 -36.11 18.29
CA ARG A 253 6.86 -37.12 19.00
C ARG A 253 6.13 -37.69 20.22
N LYS A 254 5.43 -36.84 20.98
CA LYS A 254 4.65 -37.24 22.16
C LYS A 254 3.27 -37.82 21.84
N LYS A 255 2.88 -37.90 20.57
CA LYS A 255 1.53 -38.33 20.13
C LYS A 255 0.41 -37.52 20.80
N CYS A 256 0.66 -36.25 21.10
CA CYS A 256 -0.39 -35.36 21.58
C CYS A 256 -1.38 -35.11 20.44
N PRO A 257 -2.70 -35.25 20.66
CA PRO A 257 -3.68 -34.94 19.64
C PRO A 257 -3.61 -33.43 19.30
N MET A 258 -3.10 -33.10 18.10
CA MET A 258 -3.17 -31.73 17.61
C MET A 258 -4.61 -31.44 17.17
N GLN A 259 -5.28 -30.51 17.86
CA GLN A 259 -6.51 -29.94 17.34
C GLN A 259 -6.14 -29.02 16.17
N THR A 260 -6.62 -29.36 14.98
CA THR A 260 -6.26 -28.76 13.67
C THR A 260 -6.75 -27.32 13.46
N SER A 261 -6.93 -26.55 14.53
CA SER A 261 -7.45 -25.18 14.51
C SER A 261 -6.63 -24.27 15.43
N MET A 262 -5.34 -24.10 15.15
CA MET A 262 -4.49 -23.12 15.84
C MET A 262 -3.95 -22.14 14.80
N GLY A 263 -4.80 -21.19 14.41
CA GLY A 263 -4.38 -20.04 13.60
C GLY A 263 -3.53 -19.10 14.45
N GLN A 264 -2.30 -18.80 14.00
CA GLN A 264 -1.36 -17.70 14.29
C GLN A 264 -1.26 -17.03 15.68
N SER A 265 -2.05 -17.37 16.68
CA SER A 265 -2.03 -16.80 18.03
C SER A 265 -1.64 -17.91 19.00
N PHE A 266 -0.34 -18.04 19.27
CA PHE A 266 0.13 -18.77 20.44
C PHE A 266 -0.21 -17.95 21.68
N VAL A 267 -1.41 -18.13 22.21
CA VAL A 267 -1.74 -17.74 23.58
C VAL A 267 -1.44 -18.96 24.45
N TYR A 268 -0.54 -18.81 25.41
CA TYR A 268 -0.38 -19.75 26.51
C TYR A 268 -1.75 -19.93 27.19
N SER A 269 -2.43 -21.04 26.93
CA SER A 269 -3.51 -21.52 27.79
C SER A 269 -3.24 -22.97 28.16
N THR A 270 -2.64 -23.11 29.34
CA THR A 270 -2.83 -24.19 30.32
C THR A 270 -2.81 -25.64 29.82
N ILE A 271 -1.72 -26.33 30.17
CA ILE A 271 -1.77 -27.74 30.52
C ILE A 271 -2.83 -27.87 31.63
N SER A 272 -4.00 -28.42 31.28
CA SER A 272 -4.91 -28.95 32.28
C SER A 272 -4.30 -30.25 32.77
N GLU A 273 -3.75 -30.25 33.97
CA GLU A 273 -3.55 -31.49 34.72
C GLU A 273 -4.94 -32.09 35.00
N HIS A 274 -5.23 -33.23 34.37
CA HIS A 274 -5.95 -34.38 34.94
C HIS A 274 -5.90 -35.56 33.98
#